data_AF-A0A2K8P4F4-F1
#
_entry.id   AF-A0A2K8P4F4-F1
#
_cell.length_a   1.000
_cell.length_b   1.000
_cell.length_c   1.000
_cell.angle_alpha   90.00
_cell.angle_beta   90.00
_cell.angle_gamma   90.00
#
_symmetry.space_group_name_H-M   'P 1'
#
loop_
_entity.id
_entity.type
_entity.pdbx_description
1 polymer ?
#
loop_
_entity_poly.entity_id
_entity_poly.type
_entity_poly.pdbx_seq_one_letter_code
_entity_poly.pdbx_strand_id
1 'polypeptide(L)'
;MKKLIALLGATTLTAASASVVVACGNTTVPEYENFAKLANATRPTLDKNGEVQKNGSTLVYYIGAQDNLSSLSFEYALKEATVVSQNASLDEAFAKVNEANGSSNDFAGNFKKIGNTFESNDENGEDGLNLAQTSVTYNKKKKLWYFENQTDLMTFSAKATGEKIEMHGTTVETVSDLWTDKATKKILNDWIKPSVARMVYSKNGQTIWDKTKDATKIKTINEEINSRVDAIKSSKGPLFLIIRNGEFVGYLNGFEVYANQIKPGDNTSLRSKKYDSTDLTHKFNESIMNVVHTKNVMTTTYESTNTSFDLNSKSKGNWKWEHWDNWVIRDSKTSSESDSSSYSYNLNRY
;
A
#
# COMPACT_ATOMS: atom_id res chain seq x y z
N MET A 1 -51.17 -14.58 29.47
CA MET A 1 -50.53 -13.28 29.19
C MET A 1 -49.14 -13.50 28.63
N LYS A 2 -48.90 -12.99 27.40
CA LYS A 2 -47.64 -12.42 26.89
C LYS A 2 -46.37 -13.32 26.87
N LYS A 3 -45.66 -13.58 25.76
CA LYS A 3 -45.74 -13.20 24.34
C LYS A 3 -44.90 -14.22 23.55
N LEU A 4 -45.43 -14.68 22.42
CA LEU A 4 -44.68 -15.21 21.28
C LEU A 4 -43.79 -14.10 20.70
N ILE A 5 -42.50 -14.38 20.52
CA ILE A 5 -41.61 -13.70 19.55
C ILE A 5 -40.78 -14.86 18.96
N ALA A 6 -41.26 -15.48 17.87
CA ALA A 6 -40.96 -15.08 16.49
C ALA A 6 -39.46 -15.20 16.17
N LEU A 7 -39.13 -16.43 15.76
CA LEU A 7 -38.12 -16.80 14.77
C LEU A 7 -37.89 -15.69 13.73
N LEU A 8 -36.74 -15.02 13.76
CA LEU A 8 -36.24 -14.18 12.66
C LEU A 8 -34.71 -14.15 12.70
N GLY A 9 -34.10 -14.58 11.59
CA GLY A 9 -32.75 -14.14 11.20
C GLY A 9 -31.60 -15.08 11.55
N ALA A 10 -31.51 -16.22 10.85
CA ALA A 10 -30.24 -16.88 10.62
C ALA A 10 -29.31 -15.91 9.86
N THR A 11 -28.40 -15.24 10.57
CA THR A 11 -27.23 -14.61 9.98
C THR A 11 -26.24 -15.71 9.62
N THR A 12 -26.33 -16.20 8.40
CA THR A 12 -25.24 -16.97 7.79
C THR A 12 -24.06 -16.02 7.59
N LEU A 13 -23.17 -15.99 8.59
CA LEU A 13 -21.77 -15.67 8.41
C LEU A 13 -21.18 -16.71 7.45
N THR A 14 -21.21 -16.42 6.15
CA THR A 14 -20.14 -16.90 5.28
C THR A 14 -18.93 -16.02 5.54
N ALA A 15 -18.32 -16.27 6.69
CA ALA A 15 -16.95 -15.89 6.95
C ALA A 15 -16.11 -16.60 5.90
N ALA A 16 -15.73 -15.88 4.83
CA ALA A 16 -14.53 -16.23 4.10
C ALA A 16 -13.44 -16.40 5.17
N SER A 17 -12.82 -17.57 5.20
CA SER A 17 -11.85 -18.02 6.18
C SER A 17 -10.71 -17.02 6.30
N ALA A 18 -10.95 -15.97 7.09
CA ALA A 18 -9.92 -15.25 7.81
C ALA A 18 -9.35 -16.31 8.75
N SER A 19 -8.31 -16.99 8.27
CA SER A 19 -7.37 -17.68 9.13
C SER A 19 -6.78 -16.62 10.05
N VAL A 20 -7.53 -16.29 11.11
CA VAL A 20 -7.05 -15.57 12.27
C VAL A 20 -6.01 -16.50 12.87
N VAL A 21 -4.77 -16.34 12.40
CA VAL A 21 -3.62 -16.89 13.08
C VAL A 21 -3.56 -16.13 14.40
N VAL A 22 -4.25 -16.68 15.40
CA VAL A 22 -4.03 -16.36 16.80
C VAL A 22 -2.62 -16.81 17.11
N ALA A 23 -1.65 -15.94 16.82
CA ALA A 23 -0.33 -16.05 17.41
C ALA A 23 -0.42 -15.40 18.79
N CYS A 24 -0.44 -16.23 19.82
CA CYS A 24 -0.30 -15.86 21.22
C CYS A 24 0.80 -14.79 21.39
N GLY A 25 0.39 -13.62 21.87
CA GLY A 25 1.27 -12.46 22.11
C GLY A 25 0.61 -11.11 21.83
N ASN A 26 -0.69 -10.93 22.08
CA ASN A 26 -1.38 -9.66 21.80
C ASN A 26 -1.11 -8.64 22.92
N THR A 27 0.01 -7.92 22.83
CA THR A 27 -0.12 -6.48 23.10
C THR A 27 -0.70 -5.88 21.83
N THR A 28 -1.96 -5.45 21.91
CA THR A 28 -2.61 -4.66 20.84
C THR A 28 -1.66 -3.56 20.38
N VAL A 29 -1.59 -3.35 19.07
CA VAL A 29 -0.78 -2.29 18.45
C VAL A 29 -1.77 -1.35 17.77
N PRO A 30 -2.25 -0.31 18.47
CA PRO A 30 -3.35 0.52 18.00
C PRO A 30 -3.20 1.03 16.57
N GLU A 31 -1.99 1.42 16.19
CA GLU A 31 -1.64 1.94 14.86
C GLU A 31 -1.82 0.85 13.78
N TYR A 32 -1.39 -0.38 14.06
CA TYR A 32 -1.63 -1.51 13.17
C TYR A 32 -3.12 -1.87 13.10
N GLU A 33 -3.83 -1.89 14.23
CA GLU A 33 -5.27 -2.19 14.25
C GLU A 33 -6.05 -1.16 13.45
N ASN A 34 -5.66 0.12 13.54
CA ASN A 34 -6.25 1.18 12.73
C ASN A 34 -5.95 0.98 11.24
N PHE A 35 -4.71 0.70 10.87
CA PHE A 35 -4.35 0.35 9.50
C PHE A 35 -5.18 -0.85 8.99
N ALA A 36 -5.22 -1.95 9.74
CA ALA A 36 -5.92 -3.16 9.35
C ALA A 36 -7.43 -2.93 9.22
N LYS A 37 -8.02 -2.10 10.09
CA LYS A 37 -9.42 -1.66 9.97
C LYS A 37 -9.65 -0.87 8.68
N LEU A 38 -8.83 0.13 8.39
CA LEU A 38 -8.93 0.95 7.18
C LEU A 38 -8.74 0.10 5.92
N ALA A 39 -7.71 -0.73 5.88
CA ALA A 39 -7.41 -1.62 4.78
C ALA A 39 -8.56 -2.62 4.54
N ASN A 40 -9.11 -3.22 5.59
CA ASN A 40 -10.28 -4.11 5.47
C ASN A 40 -11.52 -3.39 4.98
N ALA A 41 -11.74 -2.14 5.40
CA ALA A 41 -12.91 -1.36 4.98
C ALA A 41 -12.96 -1.09 3.47
N THR A 42 -11.81 -1.26 2.79
CA THR A 42 -11.72 -1.16 1.33
C THR A 42 -12.26 -2.38 0.59
N ARG A 43 -12.46 -3.53 1.25
CA ARG A 43 -12.97 -4.75 0.61
C ARG A 43 -14.42 -4.54 0.12
N PRO A 44 -14.77 -5.00 -1.09
CA PRO A 44 -16.17 -5.12 -1.48
C PRO A 44 -16.87 -6.16 -0.60
N THR A 45 -18.18 -6.02 -0.43
CA THR A 45 -19.01 -7.04 0.23
C THR A 45 -19.86 -7.74 -0.81
N LEU A 46 -19.87 -9.07 -0.76
CA LEU A 46 -20.68 -9.92 -1.63
C LEU A 46 -21.85 -10.51 -0.86
N ASP A 47 -22.97 -10.74 -1.53
CA ASP A 47 -24.08 -11.49 -0.98
C ASP A 47 -23.84 -13.01 -1.03
N LYS A 48 -24.81 -13.79 -0.54
CA LYS A 48 -24.76 -15.26 -0.54
C LYS A 48 -24.70 -15.89 -1.93
N ASN A 49 -25.04 -15.13 -2.98
CA ASN A 49 -25.01 -15.57 -4.38
C ASN A 49 -23.73 -15.11 -5.08
N GLY A 50 -22.84 -14.38 -4.40
CA GLY A 50 -21.60 -13.83 -4.96
C GLY A 50 -21.78 -12.48 -5.65
N GLU A 51 -22.96 -11.84 -5.53
CA GLU A 51 -23.24 -10.53 -6.14
C GLU A 51 -22.74 -9.38 -5.27
N VAL A 52 -22.26 -8.31 -5.89
CA VAL A 52 -21.70 -7.14 -5.19
C VAL A 52 -22.81 -6.34 -4.49
N GLN A 53 -22.74 -6.23 -3.16
CA GLN A 53 -23.63 -5.37 -2.37
C GLN A 53 -23.00 -4.00 -2.07
N LYS A 54 -21.68 -3.97 -1.89
CA LYS A 54 -20.91 -2.76 -1.68
C LYS A 54 -19.65 -2.86 -2.51
N ASN A 55 -19.43 -1.87 -3.36
CA ASN A 55 -18.19 -1.77 -4.11
C ASN A 55 -17.02 -1.50 -3.14
N GLY A 56 -15.86 -2.02 -3.49
CA GLY A 56 -14.62 -1.78 -2.78
C GLY A 56 -14.14 -0.34 -2.96
N SER A 57 -12.99 -0.04 -2.39
CA SER A 57 -12.40 1.29 -2.44
C SER A 57 -10.88 1.21 -2.49
N THR A 58 -10.24 2.38 -2.57
CA THR A 58 -8.79 2.54 -2.50
C THR A 58 -8.41 3.29 -1.22
N LEU A 59 -7.39 2.81 -0.53
CA LEU A 59 -6.73 3.47 0.58
C LEU A 59 -5.29 3.77 0.15
N VAL A 60 -4.89 5.04 0.26
CA VAL A 60 -3.50 5.47 0.22
C VAL A 60 -3.05 5.69 1.66
N TYR A 61 -2.20 4.81 2.17
CA TYR A 61 -1.71 4.84 3.54
C TYR A 61 -0.27 5.37 3.60
N TYR A 62 -0.12 6.58 4.11
CA TYR A 62 1.14 7.25 4.33
C TYR A 62 1.89 6.69 5.55
N ILE A 63 3.18 6.42 5.41
CA ILE A 63 4.11 6.14 6.51
C ILE A 63 5.28 7.11 6.37
N GLY A 64 5.28 8.15 7.22
CA GLY A 64 6.37 9.12 7.32
C GLY A 64 7.36 8.79 8.42
N ALA A 65 8.50 9.48 8.44
CA ALA A 65 9.44 9.48 9.55
C ALA A 65 9.77 10.90 10.01
N GLN A 66 9.74 11.15 11.32
CA GLN A 66 9.93 12.50 11.88
C GLN A 66 11.35 13.04 11.66
N ASP A 67 12.32 12.15 11.50
CA ASP A 67 13.72 12.46 11.18
C ASP A 67 14.03 12.58 9.68
N ASN A 68 13.05 12.34 8.82
CA ASN A 68 13.21 12.34 7.38
C ASN A 68 12.69 13.63 6.74
N LEU A 69 13.56 14.35 6.04
CA LEU A 69 13.20 15.61 5.38
C LEU A 69 12.17 15.47 4.26
N SER A 70 12.18 14.37 3.50
CA SER A 70 11.18 14.12 2.47
C SER A 70 9.79 13.90 3.10
N SER A 71 9.70 13.21 4.24
CA SER A 71 8.46 13.08 5.01
C SER A 71 7.96 14.45 5.48
N LEU A 72 8.82 15.26 6.10
CA LEU A 72 8.44 16.61 6.52
C LEU A 72 8.00 17.48 5.33
N SER A 73 8.66 17.34 4.18
CA SER A 73 8.32 18.09 2.96
C SER A 73 6.99 17.69 2.37
N PHE A 74 6.66 16.39 2.39
CA PHE A 74 5.34 15.93 2.02
C PHE A 74 4.28 16.47 2.98
N GLU A 75 4.49 16.33 4.30
CA GLU A 75 3.54 16.81 5.31
C GLU A 75 3.28 18.31 5.18
N TYR A 76 4.34 19.10 4.97
CA TYR A 76 4.24 20.53 4.73
C TYR A 76 3.44 20.85 3.45
N ALA A 77 3.80 20.23 2.33
CA ALA A 77 3.11 20.46 1.06
C ALA A 77 1.63 20.07 1.15
N LEU A 78 1.33 18.96 1.82
CA LEU A 78 -0.04 18.51 2.02
C LEU A 78 -0.85 19.52 2.84
N LYS A 79 -0.25 20.05 3.91
CA LYS A 79 -0.88 21.09 4.73
C LYS A 79 -1.13 22.39 3.96
N GLU A 80 -0.14 22.85 3.18
CA GLU A 80 -0.32 24.00 2.29
C GLU A 80 -1.42 23.77 1.25
N ALA A 81 -1.42 22.60 0.59
CA ALA A 81 -2.39 22.26 -0.46
C ALA A 81 -3.82 22.13 0.06
N THR A 82 -3.98 21.74 1.33
CA THR A 82 -5.28 21.58 1.99
C THR A 82 -5.68 22.80 2.81
N VAL A 83 -4.87 23.86 2.78
CA VAL A 83 -5.12 25.14 3.48
C VAL A 83 -5.38 24.95 4.98
N VAL A 84 -4.67 23.99 5.59
CA VAL A 84 -4.66 23.82 7.04
C VAL A 84 -3.44 24.53 7.63
N SER A 85 -3.51 24.87 8.92
CA SER A 85 -2.37 25.49 9.62
C SER A 85 -1.15 24.57 9.57
N GLN A 86 0.05 25.14 9.47
CA GLN A 86 1.29 24.35 9.52
C GLN A 86 1.46 23.59 10.84
N ASN A 87 0.87 24.11 11.92
CA ASN A 87 0.85 23.47 13.24
C ASN A 87 -0.31 22.46 13.40
N ALA A 88 -1.20 22.32 12.40
CA ALA A 88 -2.27 21.34 12.42
C ALA A 88 -1.70 19.91 12.41
N SER A 89 -2.50 18.97 12.90
CA SER A 89 -2.19 17.55 12.75
C SER A 89 -2.20 17.15 11.26
N LEU A 90 -1.45 16.11 10.91
CA LEU A 90 -1.51 15.56 9.55
C LEU A 90 -2.89 14.96 9.24
N ASP A 91 -3.57 14.43 10.27
CA ASP A 91 -4.92 13.89 10.17
C ASP A 91 -5.95 14.95 9.71
N GLU A 92 -5.79 16.21 10.11
CA GLU A 92 -6.63 17.30 9.60
C GLU A 92 -6.45 17.50 8.09
N ALA A 93 -5.21 17.43 7.59
CA ALA A 93 -4.93 17.54 6.16
C ALA A 93 -5.51 16.32 5.40
N PHE A 94 -5.37 15.11 5.95
CA PHE A 94 -6.02 13.91 5.40
C PHE A 94 -7.55 14.04 5.37
N ALA A 95 -8.17 14.56 6.43
CA ALA A 95 -9.60 14.80 6.47
C ALA A 95 -10.04 15.75 5.35
N LYS A 96 -9.31 16.84 5.12
CA LYS A 96 -9.58 17.76 3.99
C LYS A 96 -9.48 17.10 2.62
N VAL A 97 -8.48 16.23 2.42
CA VAL A 97 -8.39 15.44 1.18
C VAL A 97 -9.60 14.51 1.03
N ASN A 98 -9.98 13.83 2.11
CA ASN A 98 -11.04 12.82 2.09
C ASN A 98 -12.44 13.42 1.90
N GLU A 99 -12.69 14.60 2.47
CA GLU A 99 -13.93 15.39 2.39
C GLU A 99 -14.07 16.18 1.08
N ALA A 100 -12.98 16.29 0.30
CA ALA A 100 -13.00 17.07 -0.93
C ALA A 100 -13.98 16.50 -1.97
N ASN A 101 -14.50 17.40 -2.81
CA ASN A 101 -15.36 17.07 -3.92
C ASN A 101 -14.50 16.77 -5.17
N GLY A 102 -14.68 15.60 -5.78
CA GLY A 102 -13.94 15.21 -7.00
C GLY A 102 -14.20 16.08 -8.24
N SER A 103 -15.06 17.09 -8.17
CA SER A 103 -15.26 18.07 -9.24
C SER A 103 -14.31 19.27 -9.19
N SER A 104 -13.56 19.48 -8.10
CA SER A 104 -12.55 20.54 -8.04
C SER A 104 -11.29 20.17 -8.84
N ASN A 105 -10.57 21.20 -9.31
CA ASN A 105 -9.30 21.06 -10.04
C ASN A 105 -8.07 21.32 -9.15
N ASP A 106 -8.28 21.44 -7.85
CA ASP A 106 -7.21 21.52 -6.86
C ASP A 106 -6.62 20.12 -6.56
N PHE A 107 -5.58 20.08 -5.74
CA PHE A 107 -4.91 18.84 -5.37
C PHE A 107 -5.89 17.79 -4.84
N ALA A 108 -6.76 18.16 -3.89
CA ALA A 108 -7.66 17.24 -3.24
C ALA A 108 -8.75 16.71 -4.19
N GLY A 109 -9.34 17.58 -5.02
CA GLY A 109 -10.28 17.16 -6.06
C GLY A 109 -9.64 16.22 -7.08
N ASN A 110 -8.43 16.54 -7.54
CA ASN A 110 -7.68 15.67 -8.44
C ASN A 110 -7.33 14.33 -7.79
N PHE A 111 -7.02 14.30 -6.49
CA PHE A 111 -6.81 13.07 -5.74
C PHE A 111 -8.08 12.21 -5.73
N LYS A 112 -9.25 12.81 -5.48
CA LYS A 112 -10.53 12.09 -5.53
C LYS A 112 -10.83 11.51 -6.91
N LYS A 113 -10.50 12.24 -7.98
CA LYS A 113 -10.67 11.75 -9.37
C LYS A 113 -9.84 10.49 -9.67
N ILE A 114 -8.75 10.24 -8.97
CA ILE A 114 -7.98 9.00 -9.12
C ILE A 114 -8.84 7.78 -8.84
N GLY A 115 -9.76 7.89 -7.89
CA GLY A 115 -10.69 6.82 -7.55
C GLY A 115 -11.64 6.46 -8.69
N ASN A 116 -11.98 7.41 -9.57
CA ASN A 116 -13.02 7.30 -10.61
C ASN A 116 -12.71 6.30 -11.74
N THR A 117 -11.60 5.55 -11.66
CA THR A 117 -11.06 4.88 -12.83
C THR A 117 -10.45 3.51 -12.48
N PHE A 118 -11.12 2.46 -12.98
CA PHE A 118 -10.46 1.38 -13.72
C PHE A 118 -10.64 1.78 -15.19
N GLU A 119 -9.64 2.39 -15.83
CA GLU A 119 -9.80 2.83 -17.23
C GLU A 119 -9.67 1.60 -18.15
N SER A 120 -10.75 0.82 -18.25
CA SER A 120 -11.37 0.50 -19.52
C SER A 120 -12.81 0.03 -19.28
N ASN A 121 -13.76 0.76 -19.86
CA ASN A 121 -15.20 0.57 -19.80
C ASN A 121 -15.66 -0.67 -20.60
N ASP A 122 -15.05 -1.83 -20.37
CA ASP A 122 -15.55 -3.07 -20.95
C ASP A 122 -16.18 -3.95 -19.86
N GLU A 123 -17.37 -3.53 -19.41
CA GLU A 123 -18.23 -4.35 -18.53
C GLU A 123 -18.50 -5.75 -19.12
N ASN A 124 -18.28 -5.92 -20.44
CA ASN A 124 -18.45 -7.16 -21.19
C ASN A 124 -17.11 -7.78 -21.69
N GLY A 125 -15.96 -7.26 -21.26
CA GLY A 125 -14.62 -7.70 -21.69
C GLY A 125 -13.74 -8.22 -20.56
N GLU A 126 -12.41 -8.08 -20.70
CA GLU A 126 -11.41 -8.56 -19.73
C GLU A 126 -11.65 -8.07 -18.28
N ASP A 127 -12.24 -6.88 -18.12
CA ASP A 127 -12.50 -6.25 -16.82
C ASP A 127 -13.78 -6.76 -16.12
N GLY A 128 -14.64 -7.45 -16.87
CA GLY A 128 -15.83 -8.15 -16.38
C GLY A 128 -15.59 -9.63 -16.04
N LEU A 129 -14.37 -10.15 -16.25
CA LEU A 129 -14.05 -11.55 -15.97
C LEU A 129 -14.02 -11.84 -14.46
N ASN A 130 -14.37 -13.09 -14.10
CA ASN A 130 -14.14 -13.62 -12.77
C ASN A 130 -12.63 -13.69 -12.52
N LEU A 131 -12.14 -12.74 -11.73
CA LEU A 131 -10.78 -12.78 -11.21
C LEU A 131 -10.70 -13.85 -10.12
N ALA A 132 -9.52 -14.39 -9.94
CA ALA A 132 -9.28 -15.51 -9.06
C ALA A 132 -8.69 -15.03 -7.74
N GLN A 133 -9.36 -15.34 -6.64
CA GLN A 133 -8.81 -15.15 -5.31
C GLN A 133 -7.93 -16.35 -4.96
N THR A 134 -6.64 -16.09 -4.81
CA THR A 134 -5.68 -17.08 -4.35
C THR A 134 -5.57 -17.04 -2.83
N SER A 135 -5.66 -18.20 -2.17
CA SER A 135 -5.40 -18.35 -0.74
C SER A 135 -4.01 -18.95 -0.52
N VAL A 136 -3.30 -18.42 0.48
CA VAL A 136 -1.94 -18.84 0.83
C VAL A 136 -1.80 -18.97 2.34
N THR A 137 -0.90 -19.85 2.76
CA THR A 137 -0.60 -20.08 4.17
C THR A 137 0.89 -20.06 4.44
N TYR A 138 1.30 -19.51 5.58
CA TYR A 138 2.70 -19.43 5.96
C TYR A 138 3.09 -20.61 6.86
N ASN A 139 3.99 -21.45 6.37
CA ASN A 139 4.58 -22.53 7.16
C ASN A 139 5.74 -22.00 7.99
N LYS A 140 5.51 -21.77 9.29
CA LYS A 140 6.53 -21.27 10.22
C LYS A 140 7.78 -22.15 10.32
N LYS A 141 7.65 -23.48 10.21
CA LYS A 141 8.79 -24.42 10.33
C LYS A 141 9.72 -24.32 9.13
N LYS A 142 9.13 -24.25 7.93
CA LYS A 142 9.89 -24.16 6.67
C LYS A 142 10.26 -22.73 6.28
N LYS A 143 9.63 -21.73 6.92
CA LYS A 143 9.74 -20.30 6.60
C LYS A 143 9.36 -19.99 5.15
N LEU A 144 8.31 -20.65 4.66
CA LEU A 144 7.81 -20.52 3.29
C LEU A 144 6.30 -20.33 3.28
N TRP A 145 5.82 -19.56 2.31
CA TRP A 145 4.43 -19.50 1.90
C TRP A 145 4.10 -20.72 1.04
N TYR A 146 2.86 -21.20 1.16
CA TYR A 146 2.30 -22.30 0.41
C TYR A 146 0.95 -21.89 -0.16
N PHE A 147 0.68 -22.32 -1.39
CA PHE A 147 -0.63 -22.25 -2.00
C PHE A 147 -1.62 -23.15 -1.25
N GLU A 148 -2.83 -22.66 -1.00
CA GLU A 148 -3.93 -23.46 -0.46
C GLU A 148 -4.95 -23.77 -1.55
N ASN A 149 -5.56 -22.73 -2.13
CA ASN A 149 -6.56 -22.85 -3.16
C ASN A 149 -6.65 -21.57 -3.99
N GLN A 150 -7.43 -21.65 -5.07
CA GLN A 150 -7.80 -20.53 -5.90
C GLN A 150 -9.28 -20.67 -6.21
N THR A 151 -10.04 -19.60 -5.98
CA THR A 151 -11.49 -19.58 -6.18
C THR A 151 -11.85 -18.40 -7.06
N ASP A 152 -12.83 -18.57 -7.94
CA ASP A 152 -13.39 -17.45 -8.70
C ASP A 152 -14.11 -16.50 -7.74
N LEU A 153 -13.67 -15.24 -7.70
CA LEU A 153 -14.24 -14.21 -6.83
C LEU A 153 -14.24 -12.86 -7.54
N MET A 154 -15.41 -12.23 -7.55
CA MET A 154 -15.63 -10.95 -8.21
C MET A 154 -14.88 -9.77 -7.57
N THR A 155 -14.12 -9.96 -6.50
CA THR A 155 -13.56 -8.91 -5.63
C THR A 155 -12.74 -7.83 -6.35
N PHE A 156 -12.26 -8.10 -7.56
CA PHE A 156 -11.48 -7.15 -8.36
C PHE A 156 -12.10 -6.83 -9.72
N SER A 157 -13.32 -7.30 -10.00
CA SER A 157 -14.02 -6.95 -11.24
C SER A 157 -14.35 -5.45 -11.28
N ALA A 158 -14.67 -4.95 -12.48
CA ALA A 158 -15.17 -3.59 -12.65
C ALA A 158 -16.38 -3.30 -11.73
N LYS A 159 -17.31 -4.26 -11.61
CA LYS A 159 -18.52 -4.13 -10.78
C LYS A 159 -18.22 -4.11 -9.28
N ALA A 160 -17.19 -4.82 -8.83
CA ALA A 160 -16.83 -4.86 -7.43
C ALA A 160 -15.93 -3.69 -7.01
N THR A 161 -15.35 -2.96 -7.95
CA THR A 161 -14.44 -1.86 -7.63
C THR A 161 -15.19 -0.53 -7.62
N GLY A 162 -15.10 0.19 -6.50
CA GLY A 162 -15.75 1.49 -6.36
C GLY A 162 -14.78 2.64 -6.63
N GLU A 163 -15.38 3.83 -6.77
CA GLU A 163 -14.67 5.08 -7.05
C GLU A 163 -14.07 5.73 -5.79
N LYS A 164 -14.39 5.21 -4.62
CA LYS A 164 -13.95 5.81 -3.37
C LYS A 164 -12.43 5.65 -3.22
N ILE A 165 -11.74 6.77 -2.99
CA ILE A 165 -10.34 6.81 -2.56
C ILE A 165 -10.20 7.65 -1.30
N GLU A 166 -9.42 7.16 -0.34
CA GLU A 166 -9.12 7.84 0.92
C GLU A 166 -7.62 7.84 1.21
N MET A 167 -7.14 8.90 1.85
CA MET A 167 -5.79 9.01 2.37
C MET A 167 -5.82 8.97 3.89
N HIS A 168 -4.94 8.16 4.47
CA HIS A 168 -4.68 8.11 5.91
C HIS A 168 -3.19 7.87 6.12
N GLY A 169 -2.70 7.94 7.35
CA GLY A 169 -1.30 7.57 7.59
C GLY A 169 -0.89 7.55 9.03
N THR A 170 0.41 7.37 9.22
CA THR A 170 1.11 7.44 10.50
C THR A 170 2.53 7.96 10.29
N THR A 171 3.20 8.32 11.38
CA THR A 171 4.59 8.78 11.37
C THR A 171 5.38 7.98 12.40
N VAL A 172 6.51 7.39 11.98
CA VAL A 172 7.48 6.75 12.88
C VAL A 172 8.51 7.78 13.36
N GLU A 173 9.20 7.48 14.46
CA GLU A 173 10.22 8.38 15.00
C GLU A 173 11.40 8.54 14.04
N THR A 174 11.98 7.42 13.60
CA THR A 174 13.13 7.43 12.70
C THR A 174 12.90 6.61 11.43
N VAL A 175 13.53 7.03 10.33
CA VAL A 175 13.50 6.28 9.06
C VAL A 175 14.20 4.92 9.19
N SER A 176 15.13 4.76 10.13
CA SER A 176 15.74 3.45 10.45
C SER A 176 14.77 2.49 11.14
N ASP A 177 13.74 3.02 11.81
CA ASP A 177 12.70 2.20 12.43
C ASP A 177 11.64 1.73 11.43
N LEU A 178 11.70 2.20 10.19
CA LEU A 178 10.81 1.77 9.12
C LEU A 178 10.92 0.25 8.93
N TRP A 179 9.81 -0.46 9.10
CA TRP A 179 9.68 -1.93 9.06
C TRP A 179 10.23 -2.72 10.25
N THR A 180 10.90 -2.05 11.19
CA THR A 180 11.38 -2.67 12.43
C THR A 180 10.52 -2.27 13.63
N ASP A 181 9.91 -1.08 13.58
CA ASP A 181 8.87 -0.63 14.51
C ASP A 181 7.71 -1.63 14.60
N LYS A 182 7.11 -1.75 15.78
CA LYS A 182 6.09 -2.75 16.08
C LYS A 182 4.89 -2.68 15.13
N ALA A 183 4.41 -1.48 14.79
CA ALA A 183 3.25 -1.30 13.92
C ALA A 183 3.61 -1.59 12.47
N THR A 184 4.66 -0.96 11.94
CA THR A 184 5.07 -1.11 10.54
C THR A 184 5.55 -2.53 10.24
N LYS A 185 6.21 -3.19 11.19
CA LYS A 185 6.56 -4.62 11.12
C LYS A 185 5.32 -5.51 11.03
N LYS A 186 4.24 -5.20 11.75
CA LYS A 186 2.97 -5.94 11.63
C LYS A 186 2.29 -5.66 10.29
N ILE A 187 2.25 -4.42 9.81
CA ILE A 187 1.75 -4.10 8.46
C ILE A 187 2.48 -4.93 7.40
N LEU A 188 3.81 -4.99 7.47
CA LEU A 188 4.63 -5.77 6.55
C LEU A 188 4.31 -7.28 6.61
N ASN A 189 4.26 -7.85 7.82
CA ASN A 189 4.13 -9.29 8.00
C ASN A 189 2.72 -9.81 7.83
N ASP A 190 1.73 -9.05 8.30
CA ASP A 190 0.34 -9.48 8.40
C ASP A 190 -0.51 -8.98 7.22
N TRP A 191 -0.01 -8.01 6.43
CA TRP A 191 -0.72 -7.47 5.26
C TRP A 191 0.06 -7.58 3.95
N ILE A 192 1.25 -6.96 3.89
CA ILE A 192 2.02 -6.83 2.63
C ILE A 192 2.51 -8.20 2.18
N LYS A 193 3.23 -8.94 3.03
CA LYS A 193 3.76 -10.27 2.70
C LYS A 193 2.66 -11.25 2.22
N PRO A 194 1.52 -11.41 2.92
CA PRO A 194 0.43 -12.25 2.44
C PRO A 194 -0.12 -11.80 1.09
N SER A 195 -0.30 -10.49 0.87
CA SER A 195 -0.82 -9.96 -0.40
C SER A 195 0.15 -10.27 -1.55
N VAL A 196 1.44 -10.00 -1.37
CA VAL A 196 2.49 -10.34 -2.35
C VAL A 196 2.53 -11.84 -2.61
N ALA A 197 2.40 -12.68 -1.58
CA ALA A 197 2.36 -14.13 -1.75
C ALA A 197 1.15 -14.57 -2.59
N ARG A 198 -0.05 -14.06 -2.31
CA ARG A 198 -1.26 -14.33 -3.12
C ARG A 198 -1.05 -13.92 -4.57
N MET A 199 -0.51 -12.72 -4.81
CA MET A 199 -0.22 -12.21 -6.15
C MET A 199 0.74 -13.12 -6.92
N VAL A 200 1.87 -13.49 -6.31
CA VAL A 200 2.88 -14.35 -6.96
C VAL A 200 2.31 -15.75 -7.23
N TYR A 201 1.54 -16.33 -6.31
CA TYR A 201 0.92 -17.64 -6.53
C TYR A 201 -0.21 -17.62 -7.56
N SER A 202 -0.99 -16.54 -7.60
CA SER A 202 -2.05 -16.32 -8.59
C SER A 202 -1.48 -16.27 -10.00
N LYS A 203 -0.38 -15.52 -10.19
CA LYS A 203 0.38 -15.43 -11.45
C LYS A 203 0.97 -16.78 -11.91
N ASN A 204 1.44 -17.60 -10.97
CA ASN A 204 1.92 -18.95 -11.28
C ASN A 204 0.78 -19.98 -11.39
N GLY A 205 -0.44 -19.48 -11.62
CA GLY A 205 -1.75 -20.11 -11.81
C GLY A 205 -1.75 -21.44 -12.55
N GLN A 206 -1.18 -21.44 -13.76
CA GLN A 206 -1.49 -22.45 -14.77
C GLN A 206 -0.29 -23.24 -15.29
N THR A 207 0.89 -23.10 -14.70
CA THR A 207 2.01 -23.98 -15.09
C THR A 207 1.68 -25.40 -14.64
N ILE A 208 1.85 -26.41 -15.52
CA ILE A 208 1.53 -27.84 -15.31
C ILE A 208 2.42 -28.44 -14.21
N TRP A 209 2.23 -28.03 -12.96
CA TRP A 209 2.92 -28.58 -11.81
C TRP A 209 2.05 -28.49 -10.56
N ASP A 210 2.26 -29.42 -9.64
CA ASP A 210 1.49 -29.50 -8.40
C ASP A 210 2.00 -28.44 -7.41
N LYS A 211 1.27 -27.32 -7.30
CA LYS A 211 1.56 -26.19 -6.38
C LYS A 211 1.73 -26.58 -4.92
N THR A 212 1.25 -27.76 -4.54
CA THR A 212 1.32 -28.27 -3.17
C THR A 212 2.49 -29.23 -2.95
N LYS A 213 3.10 -29.77 -4.02
CA LYS A 213 4.10 -30.85 -3.93
C LYS A 213 5.45 -30.59 -4.59
N ASP A 214 5.55 -29.74 -5.61
CA ASP A 214 6.85 -29.49 -6.28
C ASP A 214 7.74 -28.59 -5.42
N ALA A 215 8.68 -29.20 -4.71
CA ALA A 215 9.58 -28.50 -3.80
C ALA A 215 10.46 -27.44 -4.51
N THR A 216 10.89 -27.69 -5.74
CA THR A 216 11.79 -26.80 -6.50
C THR A 216 11.03 -25.54 -6.90
N LYS A 217 9.83 -25.70 -7.47
CA LYS A 217 8.99 -24.56 -7.87
C LYS A 217 8.49 -23.75 -6.68
N ILE A 218 8.12 -24.40 -5.58
CA ILE A 218 7.74 -23.72 -4.34
C ILE A 218 8.89 -22.85 -3.82
N LYS A 219 10.14 -23.34 -3.91
CA LYS A 219 11.32 -22.57 -3.50
C LYS A 219 11.50 -21.32 -4.39
N THR A 220 11.47 -21.47 -5.71
CA THR A 220 11.58 -20.33 -6.65
C THR A 220 10.49 -19.28 -6.42
N ILE A 221 9.25 -19.71 -6.16
CA ILE A 221 8.15 -18.78 -5.82
C ILE A 221 8.45 -18.01 -4.54
N ASN A 222 8.95 -18.68 -3.50
CA ASN A 222 9.27 -18.01 -2.25
C ASN A 222 10.48 -17.08 -2.38
N GLU A 223 11.45 -17.39 -3.25
CA GLU A 223 12.53 -16.47 -3.61
C GLU A 223 11.97 -15.20 -4.28
N GLU A 224 11.00 -15.32 -5.21
CA GLU A 224 10.31 -14.18 -5.81
C GLU A 224 9.52 -13.36 -4.76
N ILE A 225 8.78 -14.02 -3.86
CA ILE A 225 8.04 -13.36 -2.77
C ILE A 225 9.00 -12.57 -1.88
N ASN A 226 10.09 -13.20 -1.43
CA ASN A 226 11.06 -12.56 -0.55
C ASN A 226 11.76 -11.39 -1.24
N SER A 227 12.17 -11.55 -2.49
CA SER A 227 12.81 -10.47 -3.26
C SER A 227 11.91 -9.24 -3.36
N ARG A 228 10.61 -9.42 -3.66
CA ARG A 228 9.64 -8.31 -3.68
C ARG A 228 9.50 -7.65 -2.33
N VAL A 229 9.37 -8.44 -1.26
CA VAL A 229 9.20 -7.91 0.10
C VAL A 229 10.47 -7.20 0.58
N ASP A 230 11.65 -7.70 0.26
CA ASP A 230 12.92 -7.10 0.64
C ASP A 230 13.16 -5.78 -0.09
N ALA A 231 12.71 -5.68 -1.35
CA ALA A 231 12.70 -4.41 -2.04
C ALA A 231 11.83 -3.38 -1.29
N ILE A 232 10.62 -3.75 -0.80
CA ILE A 232 9.76 -2.85 0.00
C ILE A 232 10.47 -2.41 1.27
N LYS A 233 11.13 -3.36 1.95
CA LYS A 233 11.90 -3.06 3.17
C LYS A 233 13.06 -2.10 2.93
N SER A 234 13.66 -2.16 1.74
CA SER A 234 14.81 -1.34 1.38
C SER A 234 14.44 0.10 1.02
N SER A 235 13.16 0.38 0.75
CA SER A 235 12.69 1.73 0.47
C SER A 235 12.79 2.61 1.69
N LYS A 236 13.24 3.85 1.46
CA LYS A 236 13.36 4.89 2.47
C LYS A 236 12.46 6.07 2.10
N GLY A 237 12.30 7.00 3.04
CA GLY A 237 11.48 8.21 2.88
C GLY A 237 10.00 8.00 3.20
N PRO A 238 9.14 8.98 2.87
CA PRO A 238 7.70 8.81 3.02
C PRO A 238 7.24 7.68 2.09
N LEU A 239 6.55 6.70 2.65
CA LEU A 239 5.95 5.60 1.89
C LEU A 239 4.45 5.82 1.76
N PHE A 240 3.92 5.55 0.58
CA PHE A 240 2.49 5.60 0.30
C PHE A 240 2.04 4.21 -0.11
N LEU A 241 1.57 3.41 0.85
CA LEU A 241 1.04 2.08 0.57
C LEU A 241 -0.33 2.21 -0.09
N ILE A 242 -0.54 1.51 -1.19
CA ILE A 242 -1.80 1.57 -1.94
C ILE A 242 -2.50 0.23 -1.73
N ILE A 243 -3.63 0.29 -1.02
CA ILE A 243 -4.49 -0.84 -0.75
C ILE A 243 -5.77 -0.67 -1.57
N ARG A 244 -6.11 -1.64 -2.41
CA ARG A 244 -7.34 -1.62 -3.19
C ARG A 244 -8.11 -2.92 -2.96
N ASN A 245 -9.39 -2.79 -2.64
CA ASN A 245 -10.27 -3.93 -2.38
C ASN A 245 -9.69 -4.92 -1.34
N GLY A 246 -8.95 -4.40 -0.35
CA GLY A 246 -8.32 -5.13 0.75
C GLY A 246 -6.94 -5.73 0.46
N GLU A 247 -6.44 -5.61 -0.76
CA GLU A 247 -5.13 -6.12 -1.15
C GLU A 247 -4.12 -4.99 -1.33
N PHE A 248 -2.89 -5.25 -0.95
CA PHE A 248 -1.77 -4.39 -1.29
C PHE A 248 -1.48 -4.52 -2.79
N VAL A 249 -1.57 -3.41 -3.52
CA VAL A 249 -1.39 -3.39 -4.99
C VAL A 249 -0.10 -2.67 -5.41
N GLY A 250 0.51 -1.91 -4.51
CA GLY A 250 1.75 -1.21 -4.77
C GLY A 250 2.01 -0.13 -3.73
N TYR A 251 3.08 0.61 -3.95
CA TYR A 251 3.42 1.76 -3.13
C TYR A 251 4.26 2.76 -3.92
N LEU A 252 4.33 3.99 -3.41
CA LEU A 252 5.27 5.01 -3.83
C LEU A 252 6.22 5.34 -2.68
N ASN A 253 7.44 5.79 -3.01
CA ASN A 253 8.39 6.28 -2.01
C ASN A 253 9.09 7.56 -2.43
N GLY A 254 9.37 8.40 -1.44
CA GLY A 254 10.16 9.63 -1.62
C GLY A 254 9.32 10.85 -1.99
N PHE A 255 9.93 12.03 -1.81
CA PHE A 255 9.28 13.31 -2.05
C PHE A 255 10.33 14.44 -2.21
N GLU A 256 9.95 15.50 -2.92
CA GLU A 256 10.76 16.73 -3.06
C GLU A 256 11.06 17.35 -1.71
N VAL A 257 12.29 17.83 -1.49
CA VAL A 257 12.69 18.49 -0.24
C VAL A 257 12.60 20.01 -0.40
N TYR A 258 11.87 20.68 0.50
CA TYR A 258 11.75 22.14 0.49
C TYR A 258 12.61 22.81 1.55
N ALA A 259 13.09 24.02 1.23
CA ALA A 259 13.98 24.79 2.10
C ALA A 259 13.37 25.12 3.47
N ASN A 260 12.05 25.27 3.54
CA ASN A 260 11.32 25.57 4.77
C ASN A 260 11.15 24.35 5.71
N GLN A 261 11.51 23.14 5.25
CA GLN A 261 11.52 21.93 6.10
C GLN A 261 12.88 21.61 6.69
N ILE A 262 13.93 22.30 6.23
CA ILE A 262 15.29 22.13 6.72
C ILE A 262 15.37 22.62 8.18
N LYS A 263 15.69 21.72 9.09
CA LYS A 263 15.98 21.99 10.49
C LYS A 263 17.49 22.15 10.70
N PRO A 264 17.91 22.87 11.76
CA PRO A 264 19.33 22.91 12.14
C PRO A 264 19.90 21.50 12.33
N GLY A 265 21.00 21.19 11.63
CA GLY A 265 21.65 19.86 11.64
C GLY A 265 21.26 18.94 10.48
N ASP A 266 20.31 19.35 9.63
CA ASP A 266 20.08 18.66 8.36
C ASP A 266 21.20 18.96 7.34
N ASN A 267 21.40 18.06 6.37
CA ASN A 267 22.40 18.24 5.32
C ASN A 267 22.11 19.47 4.45
N THR A 268 22.96 20.50 4.57
CA THR A 268 22.81 21.80 3.89
C THR A 268 23.21 21.77 2.41
N SER A 269 23.74 20.65 1.89
CA SER A 269 24.07 20.52 0.46
C SER A 269 22.85 20.35 -0.44
N LEU A 270 21.65 20.21 0.12
CA LEU A 270 20.40 20.11 -0.63
C LEU A 270 20.04 21.47 -1.23
N ARG A 271 19.62 21.48 -2.50
CA ARG A 271 19.25 22.72 -3.21
C ARG A 271 17.99 23.31 -2.58
N SER A 272 18.06 24.59 -2.20
CA SER A 272 16.89 25.33 -1.71
C SER A 272 15.83 25.43 -2.80
N LYS A 273 14.70 24.75 -2.61
CA LYS A 273 13.49 24.90 -3.43
C LYS A 273 12.33 25.37 -2.55
N LYS A 274 11.50 26.27 -3.07
CA LYS A 274 10.20 26.59 -2.45
C LYS A 274 9.18 25.53 -2.83
N TYR A 275 8.14 25.38 -2.01
CA TYR A 275 7.01 24.55 -2.37
C TYR A 275 6.39 25.04 -3.69
N ASP A 276 6.21 24.10 -4.62
CA ASP A 276 5.48 24.28 -5.86
C ASP A 276 4.14 23.55 -5.72
N SER A 277 3.03 24.30 -5.79
CA SER A 277 1.69 23.74 -5.64
C SER A 277 1.33 22.71 -6.72
N THR A 278 2.07 22.70 -7.82
CA THR A 278 1.90 21.71 -8.89
C THR A 278 2.60 20.38 -8.57
N ASP A 279 3.57 20.33 -7.65
CA ASP A 279 4.30 19.10 -7.30
C ASP A 279 3.33 18.01 -6.80
N LEU A 280 2.37 18.35 -5.94
CA LEU A 280 1.39 17.38 -5.46
C LEU A 280 0.39 16.93 -6.54
N THR A 281 0.01 17.81 -7.46
CA THR A 281 -0.93 17.45 -8.52
C THR A 281 -0.24 16.64 -9.63
N HIS A 282 0.88 17.11 -10.16
CA HIS A 282 1.53 16.46 -11.30
C HIS A 282 2.45 15.31 -10.88
N LYS A 283 3.09 15.36 -9.72
CA LYS A 283 4.01 14.27 -9.32
C LYS A 283 3.30 13.25 -8.45
N PHE A 284 2.61 13.70 -7.40
CA PHE A 284 1.97 12.77 -6.47
C PHE A 284 0.69 12.15 -7.04
N ASN A 285 -0.31 12.96 -7.44
CA ASN A 285 -1.57 12.40 -7.94
C ASN A 285 -1.36 11.57 -9.21
N GLU A 286 -0.55 12.01 -10.18
CA GLU A 286 -0.26 11.20 -11.38
C GLU A 286 0.45 9.89 -11.04
N SER A 287 1.35 9.88 -10.04
CA SER A 287 2.01 8.64 -9.63
C SER A 287 1.05 7.67 -8.95
N ILE A 288 0.18 8.16 -8.06
CA ILE A 288 -0.87 7.33 -7.43
C ILE A 288 -1.83 6.84 -8.51
N MET A 289 -2.24 7.72 -9.43
CA MET A 289 -3.08 7.41 -10.58
C MET A 289 -2.49 6.28 -11.41
N ASN A 290 -1.19 6.36 -11.74
CA ASN A 290 -0.50 5.30 -12.48
C ASN A 290 -0.58 3.96 -11.74
N VAL A 291 -0.40 3.90 -10.42
CA VAL A 291 -0.50 2.62 -9.70
C VAL A 291 -1.94 2.12 -9.62
N VAL A 292 -2.88 3.01 -9.26
CA VAL A 292 -4.30 2.68 -9.08
C VAL A 292 -4.93 2.25 -10.42
N HIS A 293 -4.55 2.89 -11.52
CA HIS A 293 -5.08 2.65 -12.87
C HIS A 293 -4.28 1.61 -13.66
N THR A 294 -3.14 1.13 -13.15
CA THR A 294 -2.41 0.03 -13.82
C THR A 294 -3.24 -1.24 -13.74
N LYS A 295 -4.04 -1.47 -14.80
CA LYS A 295 -4.82 -2.68 -15.09
C LYS A 295 -4.00 -3.96 -14.82
N ASN A 296 -2.70 -3.95 -15.13
CA ASN A 296 -1.82 -5.11 -15.03
C ASN A 296 -1.67 -5.73 -13.62
N VAL A 297 -1.73 -4.93 -12.54
CA VAL A 297 -1.58 -5.52 -11.20
C VAL A 297 -2.84 -6.28 -10.80
N MET A 298 -4.02 -5.77 -11.16
CA MET A 298 -5.30 -6.27 -10.67
C MET A 298 -5.94 -7.27 -11.60
N THR A 299 -6.01 -7.01 -12.90
CA THR A 299 -6.63 -7.93 -13.85
C THR A 299 -5.65 -9.01 -14.28
N THR A 300 -4.40 -8.65 -14.61
CA THR A 300 -3.44 -9.63 -15.15
C THR A 300 -2.83 -10.56 -14.10
N THR A 301 -2.59 -10.10 -12.86
CA THR A 301 -2.08 -10.97 -11.77
C THR A 301 -3.14 -11.96 -11.29
N TYR A 302 -4.40 -11.53 -11.27
CA TYR A 302 -5.52 -12.30 -10.73
C TYR A 302 -6.41 -12.90 -11.83
N GLU A 303 -6.02 -12.83 -13.09
CA GLU A 303 -6.74 -13.48 -14.18
C GLU A 303 -6.73 -15.00 -14.01
N SER A 304 -7.88 -15.65 -14.14
CA SER A 304 -8.02 -17.10 -13.98
C SER A 304 -7.33 -17.91 -15.09
N THR A 305 -7.07 -17.28 -16.24
CA THR A 305 -6.61 -17.89 -17.52
C THR A 305 -5.13 -17.65 -17.85
N ASN A 306 -4.39 -16.90 -17.03
CA ASN A 306 -3.05 -16.48 -17.41
C ASN A 306 -2.00 -17.60 -17.24
N THR A 307 -1.28 -17.92 -18.32
CA THR A 307 -0.31 -19.03 -18.37
C THR A 307 1.16 -18.61 -18.26
N SER A 308 1.51 -17.34 -18.52
CA SER A 308 2.88 -16.85 -18.35
C SER A 308 2.95 -15.33 -18.50
N PHE A 309 2.56 -14.60 -17.46
CA PHE A 309 2.88 -13.19 -17.40
C PHE A 309 4.22 -12.98 -16.71
N ASP A 310 5.25 -12.60 -17.45
CA ASP A 310 6.50 -12.16 -16.82
C ASP A 310 6.29 -10.77 -16.20
N LEU A 311 5.99 -10.77 -14.89
CA LEU A 311 5.95 -9.54 -14.10
C LEU A 311 7.24 -8.73 -14.25
N ASN A 312 8.41 -9.31 -14.51
CA ASN A 312 9.65 -8.53 -14.70
C ASN A 312 9.64 -7.69 -15.98
N SER A 313 9.19 -8.25 -17.10
CA SER A 313 9.14 -7.58 -18.41
C SER A 313 8.34 -6.28 -18.44
N LYS A 314 7.26 -6.17 -17.64
CA LYS A 314 6.52 -4.92 -17.43
C LYS A 314 6.72 -4.28 -16.06
N SER A 315 7.28 -4.95 -15.05
CA SER A 315 7.54 -4.33 -13.72
C SER A 315 8.50 -3.15 -13.79
N LYS A 316 9.39 -3.12 -14.79
CA LYS A 316 10.22 -1.93 -15.06
C LYS A 316 9.39 -0.66 -15.32
N GLY A 317 8.10 -0.78 -15.64
CA GLY A 317 7.19 0.35 -15.85
C GLY A 317 5.80 0.29 -15.19
N ASN A 318 5.36 -0.87 -14.66
CA ASN A 318 4.01 -1.07 -14.09
C ASN A 318 4.00 -1.21 -12.57
N TRP A 319 5.15 -1.53 -11.99
CA TRP A 319 5.40 -1.39 -10.57
C TRP A 319 6.38 -0.23 -10.49
N LYS A 320 5.93 1.00 -10.80
CA LYS A 320 6.80 2.17 -10.71
C LYS A 320 7.14 2.43 -9.24
N TRP A 321 8.25 1.85 -8.83
CA TRP A 321 8.95 2.12 -7.59
C TRP A 321 9.95 3.23 -7.93
N GLU A 322 9.43 4.41 -8.28
CA GLU A 322 10.32 5.51 -8.61
C GLU A 322 10.82 6.11 -7.30
N HIS A 323 12.12 5.91 -7.08
CA HIS A 323 12.93 6.52 -6.06
C HIS A 323 12.93 8.04 -6.23
N TRP A 324 12.14 8.72 -5.40
CA TRP A 324 12.38 10.13 -5.10
C TRP A 324 13.25 10.23 -3.83
N ASP A 325 14.30 9.41 -3.77
CA ASP A 325 15.26 9.40 -2.68
C ASP A 325 16.39 10.37 -3.02
N ASN A 326 16.23 11.64 -2.64
CA ASN A 326 17.41 12.45 -2.30
C ASN A 326 17.62 12.33 -0.80
N TRP A 327 18.18 11.18 -0.41
CA TRP A 327 18.88 10.86 0.82
C TRP A 327 18.93 11.99 1.85
N VAL A 328 18.29 11.78 3.00
CA VAL A 328 18.51 12.60 4.18
C VAL A 328 18.79 11.72 5.38
N ILE A 329 20.01 11.86 5.89
CA ILE A 329 20.39 11.43 7.23
C ILE A 329 20.47 12.73 8.02
N ARG A 330 19.71 12.85 9.12
CA ARG A 330 20.02 13.83 10.16
C ARG A 330 21.34 13.39 10.78
N ASP A 331 22.41 14.15 10.57
CA ASP A 331 23.65 13.85 11.27
C ASP A 331 23.37 13.98 12.77
N SER A 332 23.36 12.84 13.46
CA SER A 332 23.19 12.80 14.91
C SER A 332 24.50 13.23 15.58
N LYS A 333 24.66 14.56 15.66
CA LYS A 333 25.55 15.36 16.52
C LYS A 333 27.05 15.03 16.55
N THR A 334 27.86 16.05 16.29
CA THR A 334 28.83 16.65 17.27
C THR A 334 29.31 17.99 16.70
N SER A 335 28.93 19.11 17.32
CA SER A 335 29.84 19.99 18.08
C SER A 335 31.28 20.06 17.53
N SER A 336 31.60 21.23 16.96
CA SER A 336 32.95 21.81 16.83
C SER A 336 34.07 20.88 16.34
N GLU A 337 34.45 21.00 15.06
CA GLU A 337 35.82 21.35 14.65
C GLU A 337 35.94 21.47 13.13
N SER A 338 36.98 22.19 12.75
CA SER A 338 37.28 22.89 11.49
C SER A 338 37.57 22.03 10.26
N ASP A 339 37.26 22.64 9.10
CA ASP A 339 37.93 22.55 7.79
C ASP A 339 38.48 21.21 7.30
N SER A 340 37.81 20.62 6.31
CA SER A 340 38.35 20.34 4.95
C SER A 340 37.58 19.21 4.26
N SER A 341 37.53 19.30 2.94
CA SER A 341 36.69 18.53 2.01
C SER A 341 37.01 17.03 1.93
N SER A 342 35.98 16.17 2.12
CA SER A 342 35.78 14.93 1.37
C SER A 342 34.38 14.38 1.60
N TYR A 343 33.61 14.11 0.54
CA TYR A 343 32.34 13.39 0.64
C TYR A 343 32.63 11.91 0.91
N SER A 344 32.56 11.49 2.17
CA SER A 344 32.56 10.07 2.54
C SER A 344 31.12 9.59 2.70
N TYR A 345 30.68 8.67 1.83
CA TYR A 345 29.47 7.88 2.03
C TYR A 345 29.65 7.03 3.29
N ASN A 346 29.00 7.41 4.39
CA ASN A 346 28.98 6.56 5.58
C ASN A 346 27.90 5.48 5.42
N LEU A 347 28.23 4.44 4.64
CA LEU A 347 27.42 3.22 4.48
C LEU A 347 27.57 2.23 5.66
N ASN A 348 28.19 2.64 6.77
CA ASN A 348 28.37 1.78 7.94
C ASN A 348 27.93 2.47 9.23
N ARG A 349 26.67 2.24 9.64
CA ARG A 349 26.34 1.96 11.04
C ARG A 349 24.95 1.32 11.13
N TYR A 350 25.01 0.00 11.39
CA TYR A 350 23.98 -0.98 11.72
C TYR A 350 23.27 -1.68 10.56
#